data_AF-A0A9X8HBH3-F1
#
_entry.id   AF-A0A9X8HBH3-F1
#
_cell.length_a   1.000
_cell.length_b   1.000
_cell.length_c   1.000
_cell.angle_alpha   90.00
_cell.angle_beta   90.00
_cell.angle_gamma   90.00
#
_symmetry.space_group_name_H-M   'P 1'
#
loop_
_entity.id
_entity.type
_entity.pdbx_description
1 polymer ?
#
loop_
_entity_poly.entity_id
_entity_poly.type
_entity_poly.pdbx_seq_one_letter_code
_entity_poly.pdbx_strand_id
1 'polypeptide(L)'
;GQWKDPKNMVQFSAAVSAAHKAKDMDCVPYEESCAACILLYEQTKATTGCRHHGGRGRLQRFGNTRFSKDVINCMAFISKRKLVGYIPSPESMCNPLELINIRKYLLSTNDIHGWILWTMMLFHIRLFLRADEGIDFQCEQFLAPLTSVNAFGSVTMLAVRIKGKTDTDWVVLSIFRDETCPELCLVRAILAWLHLSKHNGSGYLFPHDSEPGHPYPTSKFQSRCREVCTKITGRQGPFATHWLRKTAWLLATWGGASDVDMMQASRHKSLDMAIRYKQDAQALLEIAKNQRYKRAVMILC
;
A
#
# COMPACT_ATOMS: atom_id res chain seq x y z
N GLY A 1 -2.85 13.49 8.18
CA GLY A 1 -3.00 12.45 9.22
C GLY A 1 -2.37 11.15 8.75
N GLN A 2 -1.72 10.41 9.65
CA GLN A 2 -1.17 9.09 9.34
C GLN A 2 -2.30 8.07 9.18
N TRP A 3 -2.59 7.60 7.97
CA TRP A 3 -3.70 6.67 7.63
C TRP A 3 -3.89 5.46 8.60
N LYS A 4 -2.87 5.13 9.38
CA LYS A 4 -2.80 4.05 10.36
C LYS A 4 -3.46 4.36 11.71
N ASP A 5 -3.81 5.61 12.00
CA ASP A 5 -4.40 6.01 13.28
C ASP A 5 -5.93 5.83 13.24
N PRO A 6 -6.54 5.02 14.13
CA PRO A 6 -7.98 4.96 14.31
C PRO A 6 -8.66 6.32 14.51
N LYS A 7 -7.95 7.31 15.06
CA LYS A 7 -8.44 8.69 15.17
C LYS A 7 -8.68 9.33 13.80
N ASN A 8 -7.95 8.94 12.76
CA ASN A 8 -8.26 9.41 11.41
C ASN A 8 -9.57 8.83 10.87
N MET A 9 -9.95 7.60 11.26
CA MET A 9 -11.29 7.11 10.93
C MET A 9 -12.37 8.00 11.55
N VAL A 10 -12.13 8.53 12.74
CA VAL A 10 -13.02 9.53 13.37
C VAL A 10 -13.01 10.84 12.59
N GLN A 11 -11.84 11.33 12.14
CA GLN A 11 -11.73 12.54 11.31
C GLN A 11 -12.45 12.39 9.96
N PHE A 12 -12.25 11.28 9.24
CA PHE A 12 -12.97 11.01 8.00
C PHE A 12 -14.47 10.86 8.25
N SER A 13 -14.86 10.19 9.33
CA SER A 13 -16.27 10.09 9.72
C SER A 13 -16.88 11.45 10.04
N ALA A 14 -16.11 12.38 10.62
CA ALA A 14 -16.53 13.76 10.84
C ALA A 14 -16.64 14.54 9.52
N ALA A 15 -15.73 14.36 8.57
CA ALA A 15 -15.83 14.96 7.23
C ALA A 15 -17.07 14.48 6.47
N VAL A 16 -17.38 13.17 6.54
CA VAL A 16 -18.62 12.61 5.98
C VAL A 16 -19.84 13.27 6.63
N SER A 17 -19.85 13.42 7.96
CA SER A 17 -20.94 14.12 8.65
C SER A 17 -21.05 15.59 8.25
N ALA A 18 -19.93 16.30 8.07
CA ALA A 18 -19.94 17.67 7.58
C ALA A 18 -20.53 17.77 6.16
N ALA A 19 -20.20 16.83 5.27
CA ALA A 19 -20.77 16.77 3.93
C ALA A 19 -22.29 16.49 3.93
N HIS A 20 -22.76 15.62 4.84
CA HIS A 20 -24.20 15.35 5.00
C HIS A 20 -24.92 16.52 5.66
N LYS A 21 -24.29 17.20 6.63
CA LYS A 21 -24.80 18.43 7.25
C LYS A 21 -24.97 19.55 6.24
N ALA A 22 -24.05 19.70 5.28
CA ALA A 22 -24.19 20.67 4.19
C ALA A 22 -25.38 20.38 3.24
N LYS A 23 -26.00 19.19 3.34
CA LYS A 23 -27.19 18.78 2.60
C LYS A 23 -28.43 18.63 3.50
N ASP A 24 -28.40 19.18 4.72
CA ASP A 24 -29.45 19.05 5.73
C ASP A 24 -29.81 17.59 6.10
N MET A 25 -28.85 16.67 5.93
CA MET A 25 -29.03 15.23 6.19
C MET A 25 -28.58 14.80 7.60
N ASP A 26 -28.10 15.72 8.44
CA ASP A 26 -27.58 15.42 9.78
C ASP A 26 -28.68 15.36 10.86
N CYS A 27 -29.83 15.98 10.60
CA CYS A 27 -30.98 16.04 11.52
C CYS A 27 -32.04 14.96 11.27
N VAL A 28 -31.76 13.99 10.38
CA VAL A 28 -32.70 12.94 9.98
C VAL A 28 -32.10 11.56 10.23
N PRO A 29 -32.89 10.56 10.65
CA PRO A 29 -32.41 9.20 10.80
C PRO A 29 -31.79 8.65 9.52
N TYR A 30 -30.74 7.83 9.66
CA TYR A 30 -30.21 7.09 8.53
C TYR A 30 -31.18 5.99 8.12
N GLU A 31 -31.48 5.93 6.82
CA GLU A 31 -32.33 4.91 6.21
C GLU A 31 -31.66 4.36 4.93
N GLU A 32 -31.70 3.03 4.75
CA GLU A 32 -31.29 2.38 3.51
C GLU A 32 -32.29 2.67 2.37
N SER A 33 -31.86 2.42 1.13
CA SER A 33 -32.80 2.41 0.01
C SER A 33 -33.82 1.28 0.15
N CYS A 34 -35.04 1.51 -0.35
CA CYS A 34 -36.12 0.53 -0.28
C CYS A 34 -36.20 -0.24 -1.60
N ALA A 35 -35.96 -1.55 -1.55
CA ALA A 35 -36.07 -2.43 -2.73
C ALA A 35 -37.44 -2.30 -3.43
N ALA A 36 -38.53 -2.21 -2.67
CA ALA A 36 -39.87 -2.04 -3.23
C ALA A 36 -40.06 -0.68 -3.92
N CYS A 37 -39.44 0.40 -3.41
CA CYS A 37 -39.46 1.71 -4.07
C CYS A 37 -38.63 1.70 -5.36
N ILE A 38 -37.45 1.05 -5.33
CA ILE A 38 -36.59 0.91 -6.51
C ILE A 38 -37.31 0.12 -7.61
N LEU A 39 -37.89 -1.03 -7.27
CA LEU A 39 -38.66 -1.85 -8.22
C LEU A 39 -39.85 -1.08 -8.81
N LEU A 40 -40.59 -0.35 -7.97
CA LEU A 40 -41.70 0.48 -8.45
C LEU A 40 -41.22 1.56 -9.43
N TYR A 41 -40.12 2.23 -9.11
CA TYR A 41 -39.51 3.22 -10.00
C TYR A 41 -38.98 2.61 -11.29
N GLU A 42 -38.38 1.42 -11.26
CA GLU A 42 -37.91 0.72 -12.46
C GLU A 42 -39.07 0.40 -13.40
N GLN A 43 -40.20 -0.05 -12.85
CA GLN A 43 -41.39 -0.46 -13.61
C GLN A 43 -42.23 0.72 -14.11
N THR A 44 -42.37 1.78 -13.31
CA THR A 44 -43.35 2.85 -13.58
C THR A 44 -42.73 4.23 -13.75
N LYS A 45 -41.43 4.38 -13.45
CA LYS A 45 -40.73 5.67 -13.32
C LYS A 45 -41.35 6.63 -12.29
N ALA A 46 -42.27 6.15 -11.46
CA ALA A 46 -42.90 6.95 -10.41
C ALA A 46 -41.99 7.10 -9.19
N THR A 47 -41.86 8.33 -8.69
CA THR A 47 -41.09 8.67 -7.47
C THR A 47 -41.95 8.70 -6.21
N THR A 48 -43.24 8.35 -6.33
CA THR A 48 -44.24 8.39 -5.25
C THR A 48 -43.96 7.38 -4.14
N GLY A 49 -43.14 6.35 -4.38
CA GLY A 49 -42.73 5.38 -3.38
C GLY A 49 -43.71 4.23 -3.17
N CYS A 50 -43.26 3.20 -2.44
CA CYS A 50 -44.08 2.03 -2.13
C CYS A 50 -45.11 2.34 -1.04
N ARG A 51 -45.96 1.36 -0.70
CA ARG A 51 -46.99 1.49 0.37
C ARG A 51 -46.46 1.99 1.72
N HIS A 52 -45.18 1.75 2.00
CA HIS A 52 -44.51 2.14 3.25
C HIS A 52 -43.79 3.50 3.16
N HIS A 53 -43.66 4.05 1.95
CA HIS A 53 -42.94 5.29 1.66
C HIS A 53 -43.77 6.23 0.76
N GLY A 54 -45.08 6.32 1.03
CA GLY A 54 -46.02 7.08 0.21
C GLY A 54 -45.66 8.57 0.10
N GLY A 55 -45.69 9.08 -1.13
CA GLY A 55 -45.33 10.45 -1.48
C GLY A 55 -43.82 10.73 -1.54
N ARG A 56 -42.96 9.80 -1.08
CA ARG A 56 -41.51 10.00 -1.02
C ARG A 56 -40.74 8.70 -1.20
N GLY A 57 -40.64 8.23 -2.44
CA GLY A 57 -39.92 7.00 -2.79
C GLY A 57 -38.47 7.00 -2.30
N ARG A 58 -38.10 5.95 -1.56
CA ARG A 58 -36.75 5.71 -1.05
C ARG A 58 -35.89 5.00 -2.09
N LEU A 59 -35.47 5.72 -3.13
CA LEU A 59 -34.64 5.19 -4.22
C LEU A 59 -33.15 5.15 -3.88
N GLN A 60 -32.73 6.02 -2.97
CA GLN A 60 -31.36 6.15 -2.49
C GLN A 60 -31.34 6.20 -0.97
N ARG A 61 -30.16 5.96 -0.39
CA ARG A 61 -29.91 6.13 1.04
C ARG A 61 -30.26 7.54 1.48
N PHE A 62 -30.75 7.67 2.71
CA PHE A 62 -31.15 8.95 3.28
C PHE A 62 -30.55 9.13 4.67
N GLY A 63 -30.23 10.38 5.02
CA GLY A 63 -29.59 10.72 6.29
C GLY A 63 -28.09 10.44 6.36
N ASN A 64 -27.48 10.77 7.49
CA ASN A 64 -26.04 10.66 7.68
C ASN A 64 -25.60 9.22 7.95
N THR A 65 -24.89 8.65 6.98
CA THR A 65 -24.45 7.24 6.98
C THR A 65 -23.57 6.86 8.19
N ARG A 66 -22.94 7.84 8.86
CA ARG A 66 -22.22 7.64 10.12
C ARG A 66 -23.11 7.04 11.21
N PHE A 67 -24.39 7.38 11.23
CA PHE A 67 -25.34 6.94 12.24
C PHE A 67 -26.01 5.61 11.91
N SER A 68 -25.65 4.99 10.78
CA SER A 68 -26.06 3.61 10.52
C SER A 68 -25.55 2.70 11.65
N LYS A 69 -26.42 1.79 12.10
CA LYS A 69 -26.09 0.83 13.17
C LYS A 69 -24.89 -0.03 12.79
N ASP A 70 -24.77 -0.37 11.51
CA ASP A 70 -23.64 -1.14 10.97
C ASP A 70 -22.30 -0.40 11.10
N VAL A 71 -22.27 0.90 10.79
CA VAL A 71 -21.05 1.72 10.96
C VAL A 71 -20.68 1.84 12.42
N ILE A 72 -21.66 2.15 13.28
CA ILE A 72 -21.43 2.29 14.73
C ILE A 72 -20.87 0.98 15.30
N ASN A 73 -21.50 -0.16 14.99
CA ASN A 73 -21.08 -1.46 15.45
C ASN A 73 -19.69 -1.84 14.92
N CYS A 74 -19.43 -1.60 13.64
CA CYS A 74 -18.12 -1.87 13.02
C CYS A 74 -17.02 -1.02 13.66
N MET A 75 -17.26 0.27 13.84
CA MET A 75 -16.30 1.19 14.49
C MET A 75 -16.04 0.81 15.95
N ALA A 76 -17.10 0.46 16.69
CA ALA A 76 -16.96 -0.02 18.06
C ALA A 76 -16.19 -1.34 18.13
N PHE A 77 -16.45 -2.28 17.22
CA PHE A 77 -15.74 -3.56 17.16
C PHE A 77 -14.25 -3.38 16.86
N ILE A 78 -13.91 -2.59 15.84
CA ILE A 78 -12.51 -2.32 15.49
C ILE A 78 -11.79 -1.64 16.66
N SER A 79 -12.34 -0.55 17.20
CA SER A 79 -11.68 0.22 18.26
C SER A 79 -11.60 -0.52 19.60
N LYS A 80 -12.66 -1.20 20.02
CA LYS A 80 -12.77 -1.83 21.34
C LYS A 80 -12.34 -3.29 21.39
N ARG A 81 -12.14 -3.97 20.25
CA ARG A 81 -11.73 -5.38 20.23
C ARG A 81 -10.48 -5.66 19.40
N LYS A 82 -10.33 -5.05 18.23
CA LYS A 82 -9.22 -5.35 17.32
C LYS A 82 -7.98 -4.49 17.56
N LEU A 83 -8.18 -3.22 17.89
CA LEU A 83 -7.12 -2.23 18.04
C LEU A 83 -6.95 -1.75 19.50
N VAL A 84 -7.32 -2.59 20.47
CA VAL A 84 -7.15 -2.29 21.89
C VAL A 84 -5.66 -2.17 22.20
N GLY A 85 -5.24 -1.04 22.76
CA GLY A 85 -3.84 -0.78 23.10
C GLY A 85 -2.93 -0.57 21.89
N TYR A 86 -3.47 -0.48 20.68
CA TYR A 86 -2.67 -0.18 19.48
C TYR A 86 -2.13 1.26 19.54
N ILE A 87 -0.82 1.39 19.32
CA ILE A 87 -0.13 2.67 19.24
C ILE A 87 0.46 2.79 17.83
N PRO A 88 0.02 3.77 17.02
CA PRO A 88 0.53 3.92 15.67
C PRO A 88 2.00 4.31 15.67
N SER A 89 2.79 3.69 14.78
CA SER A 89 4.17 4.11 14.55
C SER A 89 4.21 5.53 13.98
N PRO A 90 5.16 6.39 14.41
CA PRO A 90 5.28 7.74 13.88
C PRO A 90 5.70 7.79 12.40
N GLU A 91 6.07 6.67 11.79
CA GLU A 91 6.53 6.62 10.41
C GLU A 91 5.50 6.00 9.48
N SER A 92 5.35 6.58 8.30
CA SER A 92 4.42 6.15 7.27
C SER A 92 4.87 4.89 6.52
N MET A 93 3.92 4.18 5.92
CA MET A 93 4.14 3.12 4.93
C MET A 93 3.15 3.31 3.79
N CYS A 94 3.33 2.66 2.64
CA CYS A 94 2.39 2.71 1.52
C CYS A 94 1.60 1.42 1.39
N ASN A 95 0.29 1.51 1.23
CA ASN A 95 -0.57 0.37 0.92
C ASN A 95 -0.46 -0.05 -0.56
N PRO A 96 -0.97 -1.23 -0.95
CA PRO A 96 -0.85 -1.70 -2.34
C PRO A 96 -1.40 -0.70 -3.38
N LEU A 97 -2.55 -0.08 -3.10
CA LEU A 97 -3.16 0.90 -4.02
C LEU A 97 -2.30 2.15 -4.15
N GLU A 98 -1.76 2.66 -3.03
CA GLU A 98 -0.83 3.79 -3.03
C GLU A 98 0.43 3.47 -3.85
N LEU A 99 0.99 2.27 -3.73
CA LEU A 99 2.15 1.84 -4.53
C LEU A 99 1.82 1.78 -6.03
N ILE A 100 0.65 1.25 -6.41
CA ILE A 100 0.21 1.23 -7.81
C ILE A 100 0.04 2.66 -8.34
N ASN A 101 -0.51 3.57 -7.55
CA ASN A 101 -0.66 4.97 -7.94
C ASN A 101 0.69 5.68 -8.07
N ILE A 102 1.64 5.38 -7.17
CA ILE A 102 3.02 5.87 -7.26
C ILE A 102 3.67 5.38 -8.54
N ARG A 103 3.55 4.08 -8.86
CA ARG A 103 4.04 3.52 -10.12
C ARG A 103 3.44 4.23 -11.33
N LYS A 104 2.10 4.37 -11.37
CA LYS A 104 1.40 5.04 -12.47
C LYS A 104 1.90 6.47 -12.67
N TYR A 105 2.09 7.21 -11.58
CA TYR A 105 2.66 8.55 -11.62
C TYR A 105 4.09 8.55 -12.17
N LEU A 106 4.98 7.76 -11.58
CA LEU A 106 6.39 7.71 -11.98
C LEU A 106 6.60 7.30 -13.43
N LEU A 107 5.77 6.40 -13.95
CA LEU A 107 5.89 5.86 -15.30
C LEU A 107 5.02 6.60 -16.33
N SER A 108 4.23 7.60 -15.92
CA SER A 108 3.27 8.30 -16.79
C SER A 108 3.93 9.02 -17.97
N THR A 109 5.15 9.53 -17.79
CA THR A 109 5.89 10.27 -18.81
C THR A 109 6.86 9.40 -19.60
N ASN A 110 6.94 8.10 -19.30
CA ASN A 110 7.94 7.17 -19.84
C ASN A 110 9.40 7.65 -19.70
N ASP A 111 9.68 8.45 -18.68
CA ASP A 111 11.02 8.94 -18.38
C ASP A 111 11.87 7.89 -17.62
N ILE A 112 13.16 7.81 -17.97
CA ILE A 112 14.08 6.83 -17.37
C ILE A 112 14.30 7.09 -15.88
N HIS A 113 14.28 8.35 -15.44
CA HIS A 113 14.42 8.68 -14.02
C HIS A 113 13.19 8.27 -13.20
N GLY A 114 12.03 8.15 -13.84
CA GLY A 114 10.82 7.54 -13.27
C GLY A 114 10.96 6.02 -13.12
N TRP A 115 11.45 5.35 -14.16
CA TRP A 115 11.70 3.91 -14.16
C TRP A 115 12.73 3.48 -13.11
N ILE A 116 13.86 4.18 -13.00
CA ILE A 116 14.88 3.85 -12.02
C ILE A 116 14.36 4.06 -10.59
N LEU A 117 13.66 5.17 -10.32
CA LEU A 117 13.11 5.45 -8.99
C LEU A 117 12.06 4.41 -8.59
N TRP A 118 11.15 4.05 -9.50
CA TRP A 118 10.18 2.98 -9.26
C TRP A 118 10.87 1.65 -8.94
N THR A 119 11.88 1.29 -9.74
CA THR A 119 12.62 0.03 -9.56
C THR A 119 13.39 0.01 -8.25
N MET A 120 14.05 1.11 -7.87
CA MET A 120 14.71 1.27 -6.58
C MET A 120 13.73 1.09 -5.42
N MET A 121 12.57 1.77 -5.46
CA MET A 121 11.53 1.63 -4.42
C MET A 121 11.07 0.18 -4.30
N LEU A 122 10.74 -0.46 -5.42
CA LEU A 122 10.26 -1.84 -5.43
C LEU A 122 11.34 -2.84 -4.99
N PHE A 123 12.60 -2.60 -5.38
CA PHE A 123 13.76 -3.40 -4.97
C PHE A 123 13.89 -3.43 -3.44
N HIS A 124 13.87 -2.25 -2.82
CA HIS A 124 13.95 -2.12 -1.37
C HIS A 124 12.74 -2.74 -0.66
N ILE A 125 11.53 -2.55 -1.20
CA ILE A 125 10.32 -3.13 -0.62
C ILE A 125 10.36 -4.66 -0.71
N ARG A 126 10.57 -5.25 -1.89
CA ARG A 126 10.48 -6.70 -2.06
C ARG A 126 11.60 -7.47 -1.36
N LEU A 127 12.73 -6.83 -1.09
CA LEU A 127 13.86 -7.42 -0.34
C LEU A 127 13.94 -6.96 1.12
N PHE A 128 12.91 -6.24 1.61
CA PHE A 128 12.82 -5.73 2.99
C PHE A 128 14.02 -4.86 3.41
N LEU A 129 14.63 -4.13 2.48
CA LEU A 129 15.86 -3.36 2.72
C LEU A 129 15.55 -2.02 3.42
N ARG A 130 16.51 -1.53 4.21
CA ARG A 130 16.57 -0.11 4.59
C ARG A 130 17.01 0.71 3.39
N ALA A 131 16.66 1.99 3.37
CA ALA A 131 16.94 2.87 2.24
C ALA A 131 18.43 3.01 1.88
N ASP A 132 19.35 2.71 2.79
CA ASP A 132 20.79 2.72 2.57
C ASP A 132 21.36 1.36 2.10
N GLU A 133 20.65 0.24 2.31
CA GLU A 133 21.14 -1.12 2.04
C GLU A 133 20.99 -1.59 0.58
N GLY A 134 20.13 -0.94 -0.22
CA GLY A 134 19.86 -1.36 -1.60
C GLY A 134 20.45 -0.43 -2.66
N ILE A 135 21.10 0.66 -2.24
CA ILE A 135 21.58 1.73 -3.11
C ILE A 135 22.99 1.45 -3.63
N ASP A 136 23.82 0.81 -2.80
CA ASP A 136 25.17 0.38 -3.12
C ASP A 136 25.21 -1.02 -3.77
N PHE A 137 24.05 -1.59 -4.11
CA PHE A 137 23.95 -2.91 -4.71
C PHE A 137 24.65 -2.96 -6.08
N GLN A 138 25.55 -3.92 -6.24
CA GLN A 138 26.32 -4.17 -7.47
C GLN A 138 25.75 -5.34 -8.27
N CYS A 139 25.89 -5.31 -9.60
CA CYS A 139 25.40 -6.36 -10.49
C CYS A 139 26.06 -7.71 -10.20
N GLU A 140 27.29 -7.71 -9.71
CA GLU A 140 28.07 -8.89 -9.30
C GLU A 140 27.51 -9.56 -8.02
N GLN A 141 26.50 -8.95 -7.41
CA GLN A 141 25.73 -9.56 -6.32
C GLN A 141 24.54 -10.38 -6.84
N PHE A 142 24.21 -10.33 -8.13
CA PHE A 142 23.33 -11.34 -8.74
C PHE A 142 24.06 -12.69 -8.83
N LEU A 143 23.37 -13.74 -8.41
CA LEU A 143 23.88 -15.10 -8.42
C LEU A 143 23.30 -15.84 -9.63
N ALA A 144 23.98 -15.71 -10.77
CA ALA A 144 23.58 -16.36 -12.01
C ALA A 144 23.36 -17.88 -11.86
N PRO A 145 24.20 -18.65 -11.13
CA PRO A 145 23.98 -20.08 -10.93
C PRO A 145 22.69 -20.44 -10.18
N LEU A 146 22.13 -19.48 -9.43
CA LEU A 146 20.90 -19.65 -8.67
C LEU A 146 19.72 -18.93 -9.34
N THR A 147 19.89 -18.39 -10.54
CA THR A 147 18.83 -17.74 -11.30
C THR A 147 18.10 -18.76 -12.16
N SER A 148 16.77 -18.70 -12.18
CA SER A 148 15.93 -19.66 -12.90
C SER A 148 15.27 -19.02 -14.11
N VAL A 149 15.35 -19.69 -15.26
CA VAL A 149 14.72 -19.31 -16.52
C VAL A 149 13.84 -20.48 -16.98
N ASN A 150 12.62 -20.20 -17.43
CA ASN A 150 11.74 -21.26 -17.94
C ASN A 150 12.07 -21.65 -19.39
N ALA A 151 11.39 -22.68 -19.91
CA ALA A 151 11.57 -23.17 -21.27
C ALA A 151 11.34 -22.13 -22.38
N PHE A 152 10.64 -21.03 -22.08
CA PHE A 152 10.35 -19.94 -23.01
C PHE A 152 11.35 -18.77 -22.91
N GLY A 153 12.48 -18.95 -22.21
CA GLY A 153 13.47 -17.90 -22.03
C GLY A 153 13.06 -16.80 -21.06
N SER A 154 11.98 -16.99 -20.31
CA SER A 154 11.49 -16.04 -19.31
C SER A 154 12.15 -16.29 -17.97
N VAL A 155 12.82 -15.27 -17.41
CA VAL A 155 13.34 -15.30 -16.03
C VAL A 155 12.16 -15.49 -15.07
N THR A 156 12.23 -16.51 -14.22
CA THR A 156 11.21 -16.87 -13.21
C THR A 156 11.66 -16.57 -11.79
N MET A 157 12.97 -16.57 -11.55
CA MET A 157 13.55 -16.22 -10.26
C MET A 157 14.94 -15.61 -10.47
N LEU A 158 15.22 -14.50 -9.82
CA LEU A 158 16.58 -13.96 -9.68
C LEU A 158 17.06 -14.27 -8.26
N ALA A 159 18.32 -14.66 -8.11
CA ALA A 159 18.95 -14.80 -6.80
C ALA A 159 19.95 -13.67 -6.59
N VAL A 160 19.97 -13.09 -5.40
CA VAL A 160 20.89 -12.01 -5.02
C VAL A 160 21.54 -12.33 -3.68
N ARG A 161 22.78 -11.87 -3.49
CA ARG A 161 23.41 -11.81 -2.16
C ARG A 161 23.39 -10.38 -1.63
N ILE A 162 22.98 -10.22 -0.39
CA ILE A 162 22.95 -8.91 0.30
C ILE A 162 23.60 -9.06 1.66
N LYS A 163 24.34 -8.03 2.07
CA LYS A 163 24.89 -7.91 3.42
C LYS A 163 24.37 -6.61 4.02
N GLY A 164 23.39 -6.71 4.91
CA GLY A 164 22.88 -5.57 5.65
C GLY A 164 23.89 -5.05 6.66
N LYS A 165 23.66 -3.84 7.17
CA LYS A 165 24.56 -3.16 8.12
C LYS A 165 24.91 -3.98 9.37
N THR A 166 23.98 -4.82 9.82
CA THR A 166 24.12 -5.62 11.05
C THR A 166 24.39 -7.10 10.78
N ASP A 167 24.55 -7.49 9.52
CA ASP A 167 24.72 -8.88 9.13
C ASP A 167 26.21 -9.25 9.24
N THR A 168 26.49 -10.38 9.88
CA THR A 168 27.86 -10.92 9.94
C THR A 168 28.29 -11.43 8.56
N ASP A 169 27.37 -12.09 7.87
CA ASP A 169 27.59 -12.81 6.63
C ASP A 169 26.66 -12.34 5.50
N TRP A 170 27.01 -12.71 4.28
CA TRP A 170 26.14 -12.50 3.13
C TRP A 170 24.92 -13.40 3.21
N VAL A 171 23.74 -12.83 2.98
CA VAL A 171 22.48 -13.57 2.92
C VAL A 171 22.03 -13.67 1.47
N VAL A 172 21.64 -14.87 1.05
CA VAL A 172 21.04 -15.10 -0.28
C VAL A 172 19.54 -14.92 -0.20
N LEU A 173 18.99 -14.11 -1.11
CA LEU A 173 17.56 -13.85 -1.25
C LEU A 173 17.11 -14.19 -2.67
N SER A 174 15.94 -14.81 -2.76
CA SER A 174 15.29 -15.13 -4.03
C SER A 174 14.19 -14.10 -4.34
N ILE A 175 14.21 -13.59 -5.57
CA ILE A 175 13.22 -12.70 -6.14
C ILE A 175 12.42 -13.51 -7.14
N PHE A 176 11.21 -13.91 -6.75
CA PHE A 176 10.31 -14.63 -7.63
C PHE A 176 9.56 -13.68 -8.56
N ARG A 177 9.36 -14.13 -9.80
CA ARG A 177 8.52 -13.44 -10.75
C ARG A 177 7.05 -13.56 -10.31
N ASP A 178 6.40 -12.41 -10.17
CA ASP A 178 5.00 -12.31 -9.79
C ASP A 178 4.12 -12.19 -11.05
N GLU A 179 3.36 -13.25 -11.33
CA GLU A 179 2.38 -13.30 -12.42
C GLU A 179 1.02 -12.75 -12.01
N THR A 180 0.73 -12.71 -10.71
CA THR A 180 -0.58 -12.28 -10.19
C THR A 180 -0.72 -10.77 -10.17
N CYS A 181 0.40 -10.06 -9.93
CA CYS A 181 0.46 -8.61 -9.96
C CYS A 181 1.72 -8.14 -10.72
N PRO A 182 1.68 -8.14 -12.06
CA PRO A 182 2.82 -7.76 -12.91
C PRO A 182 3.37 -6.37 -12.59
N GLU A 183 2.52 -5.43 -12.16
CA GLU A 183 2.91 -4.08 -11.79
C GLU A 183 3.84 -4.02 -10.58
N LEU A 184 3.74 -4.98 -9.66
CA LEU A 184 4.57 -5.10 -8.46
C LEU A 184 5.64 -6.21 -8.59
N CYS A 185 5.83 -6.76 -9.79
CA CYS A 185 6.82 -7.79 -10.05
C CYS A 185 8.23 -7.17 -10.14
N LEU A 186 9.08 -7.45 -9.15
CA LEU A 186 10.45 -6.92 -9.13
C LEU A 186 11.31 -7.46 -10.26
N VAL A 187 11.17 -8.74 -10.64
CA VAL A 187 11.89 -9.31 -11.80
C VAL A 187 11.60 -8.48 -13.05
N ARG A 188 10.33 -8.17 -13.33
CA ARG A 188 9.93 -7.35 -14.48
C ARG A 188 10.48 -5.92 -14.37
N ALA A 189 10.40 -5.29 -13.20
CA ALA A 189 10.92 -3.94 -13.01
C ALA A 189 12.44 -3.87 -13.21
N ILE A 190 13.20 -4.83 -12.67
CA ILE A 190 14.65 -4.90 -12.84
C ILE A 190 15.01 -5.05 -14.32
N LEU A 191 14.44 -6.05 -14.99
CA LEU A 191 14.76 -6.32 -16.39
C LEU A 191 14.32 -5.18 -17.32
N ALA A 192 13.16 -4.56 -17.06
CA ALA A 192 12.70 -3.43 -17.84
C ALA A 192 13.63 -2.22 -17.70
N TRP A 193 14.04 -1.84 -16.48
CA TRP A 193 14.93 -0.70 -16.32
C TRP A 193 16.30 -0.96 -16.97
N LEU A 194 16.89 -2.16 -16.78
CA LEU A 194 18.18 -2.53 -17.38
C LEU A 194 18.15 -2.42 -18.90
N HIS A 195 17.06 -2.90 -19.52
CA HIS A 195 16.86 -2.82 -20.95
C HIS A 195 16.71 -1.36 -21.43
N LEU A 196 15.84 -0.60 -20.76
CA LEU A 196 15.53 0.79 -21.13
C LEU A 196 16.74 1.73 -20.96
N SER A 197 17.55 1.52 -19.92
CA SER A 197 18.77 2.31 -19.67
C SER A 197 19.98 1.87 -20.48
N LYS A 198 19.88 0.76 -21.23
CA LYS A 198 21.02 0.09 -21.87
C LYS A 198 22.15 -0.22 -20.88
N HIS A 199 21.78 -0.63 -19.67
CA HIS A 199 22.74 -0.98 -18.63
C HIS A 199 23.62 -2.14 -19.10
N ASN A 200 24.93 -2.03 -18.88
CA ASN A 200 25.91 -3.02 -19.35
C ASN A 200 25.97 -4.31 -18.49
N GLY A 201 25.25 -4.34 -17.36
CA GLY A 201 25.21 -5.48 -16.45
C GLY A 201 26.42 -5.61 -15.52
N SER A 202 27.21 -4.54 -15.35
CA SER A 202 28.37 -4.48 -14.45
C SER A 202 28.30 -3.25 -13.54
N GLY A 203 29.00 -3.28 -12.40
CA GLY A 203 29.03 -2.16 -11.46
C GLY A 203 27.70 -1.97 -10.72
N TYR A 204 27.37 -0.73 -10.33
CA TYR A 204 26.18 -0.47 -9.54
C TYR A 204 24.89 -0.73 -10.31
N LEU A 205 23.93 -1.46 -9.70
CA LEU A 205 22.58 -1.64 -10.25
C LEU A 205 21.83 -0.32 -10.34
N PHE A 206 22.13 0.64 -9.46
CA PHE A 206 21.56 1.98 -9.52
C PHE A 206 22.71 2.99 -9.48
N PRO A 207 23.32 3.33 -10.62
CA PRO A 207 24.48 4.22 -10.66
C PRO A 207 24.08 5.69 -10.44
N HIS A 208 25.05 6.51 -10.05
CA HIS A 208 24.90 7.96 -10.01
C HIS A 208 24.64 8.53 -11.41
N ASP A 209 23.76 9.53 -11.53
CA ASP A 209 23.34 10.08 -12.82
C ASP A 209 24.52 10.63 -13.66
N SER A 210 25.52 11.22 -13.01
CA SER A 210 26.70 11.82 -13.65
C SER A 210 28.02 11.07 -13.42
N GLU A 211 28.04 10.10 -12.50
CA GLU A 211 29.26 9.42 -12.06
C GLU A 211 29.02 7.91 -12.03
N PRO A 212 28.98 7.22 -13.19
CA PRO A 212 28.51 5.83 -13.26
C PRO A 212 29.27 4.83 -12.39
N GLY A 213 30.51 5.17 -12.01
CA GLY A 213 31.33 4.39 -11.06
C GLY A 213 30.95 4.58 -9.58
N HIS A 214 29.91 5.34 -9.27
CA HIS A 214 29.42 5.60 -7.92
C HIS A 214 27.95 5.20 -7.77
N PRO A 215 27.49 4.81 -6.57
CA PRO A 215 26.09 4.49 -6.35
C PRO A 215 25.21 5.74 -6.38
N TYR A 216 23.92 5.56 -6.64
CA TYR A 216 22.94 6.63 -6.53
C TYR A 216 22.99 7.28 -5.12
N PRO A 217 22.86 8.60 -4.93
CA PRO A 217 22.97 9.16 -3.59
C PRO A 217 21.78 8.78 -2.71
N THR A 218 22.02 8.17 -1.55
CA THR A 218 20.97 7.77 -0.59
C THR A 218 20.10 8.95 -0.17
N SER A 219 20.68 10.12 0.06
CA SER A 219 19.95 11.36 0.41
C SER A 219 19.00 11.79 -0.72
N LYS A 220 19.45 11.73 -1.98
CA LYS A 220 18.65 12.02 -3.17
C LYS A 220 17.51 11.02 -3.32
N PHE A 221 17.79 9.73 -3.17
CA PHE A 221 16.79 8.66 -3.23
C PHE A 221 15.69 8.87 -2.18
N GLN A 222 16.07 9.08 -0.92
CA GLN A 222 15.11 9.32 0.16
C GLN A 222 14.29 10.59 -0.07
N SER A 223 14.92 11.68 -0.52
CA SER A 223 14.22 12.94 -0.81
C SER A 223 13.14 12.75 -1.89
N ARG A 224 13.52 12.14 -3.03
CA ARG A 224 12.57 11.86 -4.12
C ARG A 224 11.46 10.90 -3.71
N CYS A 225 11.77 9.87 -2.93
CA CYS A 225 10.77 8.98 -2.37
C CYS A 225 9.74 9.74 -1.52
N ARG A 226 10.22 10.61 -0.61
CA ARG A 226 9.34 11.43 0.25
C ARG A 226 8.44 12.33 -0.58
N GLU A 227 9.00 13.03 -1.56
CA GLU A 227 8.24 13.94 -2.43
C GLU A 227 7.10 13.21 -3.15
N VAL A 228 7.43 12.09 -3.80
CA VAL A 228 6.45 11.29 -4.55
C VAL A 228 5.40 10.68 -3.62
N CYS A 229 5.82 10.13 -2.48
CA CYS A 229 4.89 9.57 -1.51
C CYS A 229 3.95 10.65 -0.95
N THR A 230 4.46 11.81 -0.57
CA THR A 230 3.64 12.93 -0.09
C THR A 230 2.66 13.39 -1.15
N LYS A 231 3.11 13.55 -2.39
CA LYS A 231 2.27 13.98 -3.52
C LYS A 231 1.14 13.00 -3.82
N ILE A 232 1.45 11.71 -3.89
CA ILE A 232 0.47 10.69 -4.33
C ILE A 232 -0.44 10.24 -3.21
N THR A 233 0.05 10.19 -1.98
CA THR A 233 -0.75 9.76 -0.83
C THR A 233 -1.49 10.92 -0.15
N GLY A 234 -1.11 12.17 -0.45
CA GLY A 234 -1.59 13.36 0.25
C GLY A 234 -1.16 13.42 1.72
N ARG A 235 -0.23 12.56 2.16
CA ARG A 235 0.23 12.49 3.55
C ARG A 235 1.51 13.28 3.74
N GLN A 236 1.52 14.16 4.74
CA GLN A 236 2.68 14.96 5.13
C GLN A 236 3.85 14.17 5.76
N GLY A 237 3.73 12.84 5.85
CA GLY A 237 4.76 11.98 6.44
C GLY A 237 4.83 12.04 7.98
N PRO A 238 5.90 11.50 8.59
CA PRO A 238 7.18 11.24 7.95
C PRO A 238 7.25 9.90 7.19
N PHE A 239 7.80 9.94 5.98
CA PHE A 239 8.34 8.77 5.27
C PHE A 239 9.84 8.73 5.54
N ALA A 240 10.24 8.16 6.68
CA ALA A 240 11.61 8.17 7.19
C ALA A 240 12.40 6.93 6.77
N THR A 241 13.55 6.66 7.40
CA THR A 241 14.53 5.65 6.96
C THR A 241 13.97 4.23 6.73
N HIS A 242 12.91 3.84 7.42
CA HIS A 242 12.36 2.48 7.40
C HIS A 242 11.04 2.35 6.63
N TRP A 243 10.54 3.41 6.00
CA TRP A 243 9.23 3.41 5.35
C TRP A 243 9.09 2.33 4.25
N LEU A 244 10.16 2.06 3.48
CA LEU A 244 10.23 1.01 2.46
C LEU A 244 10.11 -0.39 3.09
N ARG A 245 10.90 -0.65 4.13
CA ARG A 245 10.84 -1.91 4.89
C ARG A 245 9.49 -2.09 5.58
N LYS A 246 8.91 -1.04 6.18
CA LYS A 246 7.54 -1.09 6.75
C LYS A 246 6.49 -1.38 5.70
N THR A 247 6.66 -0.85 4.49
CA THR A 247 5.81 -1.17 3.35
C THR A 247 5.94 -2.64 2.96
N ALA A 248 7.14 -3.22 2.97
CA ALA A 248 7.36 -4.65 2.77
C ALA A 248 6.58 -5.50 3.78
N TRP A 249 6.69 -5.15 5.07
CA TRP A 249 5.95 -5.79 6.15
C TRP A 249 4.44 -5.71 5.97
N LEU A 250 3.92 -4.59 5.45
CA LEU A 250 2.50 -4.47 5.11
C LEU A 250 2.08 -5.46 4.04
N LEU A 251 2.80 -5.47 2.91
CA LEU A 251 2.48 -6.34 1.78
C LEU A 251 2.52 -7.81 2.19
N ALA A 252 3.55 -8.21 2.94
CA ALA A 252 3.70 -9.58 3.41
C ALA A 252 2.62 -9.97 4.44
N THR A 253 2.29 -9.08 5.37
CA THR A 253 1.19 -9.31 6.33
C THR A 253 -0.15 -9.47 5.62
N TRP A 254 -0.42 -8.66 4.60
CA TRP A 254 -1.65 -8.74 3.81
C TRP A 254 -1.69 -9.97 2.90
N GLY A 255 -0.53 -10.41 2.44
CA GLY A 255 -0.34 -11.66 1.70
C GLY A 255 -0.37 -12.92 2.57
N GLY A 256 -0.44 -12.79 3.90
CA GLY A 256 -0.53 -13.93 4.82
C GLY A 256 0.82 -14.60 5.14
N ALA A 257 1.94 -13.91 4.95
CA ALA A 257 3.26 -14.42 5.32
C ALA A 257 3.37 -14.66 6.83
N SER A 258 4.19 -15.65 7.23
CA SER A 258 4.46 -15.92 8.64
C SER A 258 5.39 -14.86 9.25
N ASP A 259 5.31 -14.70 10.57
CA ASP A 259 6.15 -13.72 11.28
C ASP A 259 7.63 -14.11 11.27
N VAL A 260 7.91 -15.41 11.25
CA VAL A 260 9.27 -15.95 11.17
C VAL A 260 9.88 -15.62 9.81
N ASP A 261 9.14 -15.84 8.73
CA ASP A 261 9.62 -15.55 7.37
C ASP A 261 9.85 -14.05 7.19
N MET A 262 8.92 -13.21 7.68
CA MET A 262 9.08 -11.75 7.61
C MET A 262 10.26 -11.26 8.47
N MET A 263 10.47 -11.84 9.65
CA MET A 263 11.62 -11.53 10.51
C MET A 263 12.93 -11.88 9.80
N GLN A 264 13.03 -13.07 9.20
CA GLN A 264 14.20 -13.52 8.46
C GLN A 264 14.44 -12.65 7.22
N ALA A 265 13.41 -12.41 6.40
CA ALA A 265 13.51 -11.58 5.20
C ALA A 265 13.95 -10.14 5.50
N SER A 266 13.52 -9.58 6.64
CA SER A 266 13.91 -8.23 7.08
C SER A 266 15.18 -8.17 7.93
N ARG A 267 15.82 -9.33 8.16
CA ARG A 267 17.06 -9.48 8.94
C ARG A 267 16.93 -8.86 10.34
N HIS A 268 15.79 -9.09 10.99
CA HIS A 268 15.59 -8.67 12.38
C HIS A 268 16.16 -9.72 13.33
N LYS A 269 16.86 -9.26 14.37
CA LYS A 269 17.54 -10.13 15.35
C LYS A 269 16.57 -10.90 16.25
N SER A 270 15.34 -10.41 16.42
CA SER A 270 14.33 -11.06 17.25
C SER A 270 12.92 -10.74 16.75
N LEU A 271 11.98 -11.61 17.14
CA LEU A 271 10.57 -11.47 16.81
C LEU A 271 9.97 -10.22 17.44
N ASP A 272 10.38 -9.86 18.66
CA ASP A 272 9.92 -8.65 19.35
C ASP A 272 10.25 -7.37 18.55
N MET A 273 11.44 -7.32 17.95
CA MET A 273 11.79 -6.20 17.06
C MET A 273 10.92 -6.19 15.80
N ALA A 274 10.64 -7.38 15.27
CA ALA A 274 9.89 -7.60 14.04
C ALA A 274 8.41 -7.22 14.19
N ILE A 275 7.79 -7.59 15.31
CA ILE A 275 6.39 -7.31 15.63
C ILE A 275 6.09 -5.80 15.62
N ARG A 276 7.06 -4.94 15.96
CA ARG A 276 6.89 -3.47 15.86
C ARG A 276 6.62 -2.97 14.43
N TYR A 277 7.09 -3.70 13.42
CA TYR A 277 6.78 -3.40 12.01
C TYR A 277 5.43 -3.99 11.59
N LYS A 278 5.00 -5.07 12.25
CA LYS A 278 3.75 -5.77 11.99
C LYS A 278 2.52 -5.09 12.57
N GLN A 279 2.62 -4.47 13.75
CA GLN A 279 1.48 -3.88 14.47
C GLN A 279 0.64 -2.95 13.59
N ASP A 280 1.28 -1.97 12.95
CA ASP A 280 0.59 -1.06 12.03
C ASP A 280 0.01 -1.80 10.81
N ALA A 281 0.71 -2.82 10.30
CA ALA A 281 0.28 -3.59 9.14
C ALA A 281 -0.98 -4.42 9.43
N GLN A 282 -1.01 -5.06 10.61
CA GLN A 282 -2.18 -5.76 11.14
C GLN A 282 -3.34 -4.80 11.39
N ALA A 283 -3.07 -3.63 11.98
CA ALA A 283 -4.11 -2.63 12.20
C ALA A 283 -4.78 -2.22 10.89
N LEU A 284 -3.97 -1.94 9.86
CA LEU A 284 -4.47 -1.62 8.52
C LEU A 284 -5.22 -2.79 7.87
N LEU A 285 -4.75 -4.03 8.06
CA LEU A 285 -5.42 -5.22 7.55
C LEU A 285 -6.79 -5.43 8.21
N GLU A 286 -6.89 -5.28 9.52
CA GLU A 286 -8.15 -5.40 10.25
C GLU A 286 -9.12 -4.29 9.83
N ILE A 287 -8.64 -3.06 9.63
CA ILE A 287 -9.45 -1.98 9.05
C ILE A 287 -9.94 -2.38 7.65
N ALA A 288 -9.07 -2.87 6.78
CA ALA A 288 -9.40 -3.25 5.40
C ALA A 288 -10.39 -4.43 5.31
N LYS A 289 -10.20 -5.49 6.12
CA LYS A 289 -11.14 -6.63 6.19
C LYS A 289 -12.54 -6.18 6.61
N ASN A 290 -12.61 -5.22 7.52
CA ASN A 290 -13.87 -4.68 8.02
C ASN A 290 -14.39 -3.51 7.18
N GLN A 291 -13.68 -3.07 6.14
CA GLN A 291 -14.21 -2.13 5.13
C GLN A 291 -15.28 -2.76 4.23
N ARG A 292 -15.41 -4.09 4.14
CA ARG A 292 -16.55 -4.72 3.46
C ARG A 292 -17.91 -4.28 4.04
N TYR A 293 -17.97 -3.99 5.34
CA TYR A 293 -19.13 -3.37 6.00
C TYR A 293 -19.23 -1.85 5.76
N LYS A 294 -18.15 -1.20 5.30
CA LYS A 294 -18.07 0.25 5.00
C LYS A 294 -18.27 0.58 3.52
N ARG A 295 -18.37 -0.40 2.59
CA ARG A 295 -18.82 -0.13 1.21
C ARG A 295 -20.26 0.41 1.16
N ALA A 296 -21.04 0.23 2.22
CA ALA A 296 -22.30 0.94 2.41
C ALA A 296 -22.14 2.45 2.67
N VAL A 297 -20.93 2.92 3.00
CA VAL A 297 -20.64 4.28 3.49
C VAL A 297 -19.84 5.12 2.50
N MET A 298 -18.99 4.50 1.68
CA MET A 298 -18.10 5.21 0.74
C MET A 298 -18.60 5.23 -0.72
N ILE A 299 -19.70 4.54 -1.05
CA ILE A 299 -20.41 4.80 -2.31
C ILE A 299 -21.36 5.97 -2.08
N LEU A 300 -20.80 7.14 -1.77
CA LEU A 300 -21.48 8.44 -1.70
C LEU A 300 -20.42 9.54 -1.87
N CYS A 301 -19.68 9.46 -2.98
CA CYS A 301 -19.24 10.62 -3.76
C CYS A 301 -19.63 10.32 -5.20
#